data_AF-A0A432C7J5-F1
#
_entry.id   AF-A0A432C7J5-F1
#
_cell.length_a   1.000
_cell.length_b   1.000
_cell.length_c   1.000
_cell.angle_alpha   90.00
_cell.angle_beta   90.00
_cell.angle_gamma   90.00
#
_symmetry.space_group_name_H-M   'P 1'
#
loop_
_entity.id
_entity.type
_entity.pdbx_description
1 polymer ?
#
loop_
_entity_poly.entity_id
_entity_poly.type
_entity_poly.pdbx_seq_one_letter_code
_entity_poly.pdbx_strand_id
1 'polypeptide(L)'
;TVEAFLVSVSHIPLLSVGFNCALGADLLKPYLQTLSQNTSFNVSAHPNAGLPNAFGEYDETPEEMQSQIRSYLDDNLINIIGGCCGTTPGHIKLIADIAKDYKPRVSEAVM
;
A
#
# COMPACT_ATOMS: atom_id res chain seq x y z
N THR A 1 -15.31 8.32 0.44
CA THR A 1 -14.12 8.39 1.30
C THR A 1 -13.66 6.99 1.63
N VAL A 2 -12.53 6.82 2.32
CA VAL A 2 -12.00 5.49 2.71
C VAL A 2 -13.01 4.75 3.60
N GLU A 3 -13.60 5.46 4.56
CA GLU A 3 -14.56 4.91 5.54
C GLU A 3 -15.84 4.47 4.85
N ALA A 4 -16.38 5.30 3.94
CA ALA A 4 -17.59 4.95 3.20
C ALA A 4 -17.40 3.68 2.36
N PHE A 5 -16.23 3.54 1.71
CA PHE A 5 -15.90 2.32 0.97
C PHE A 5 -15.81 1.12 1.90
N LEU A 6 -15.08 1.26 3.02
CA LEU A 6 -14.90 0.18 3.99
C LEU A 6 -16.26 -0.31 4.54
N VAL A 7 -17.12 0.60 5.02
CA VAL A 7 -18.47 0.27 5.50
C VAL A 7 -19.27 -0.49 4.44
N SER A 8 -19.15 -0.09 3.18
CA SER A 8 -19.88 -0.72 2.07
C SER A 8 -19.45 -2.16 1.80
N VAL A 9 -18.23 -2.56 2.15
CA VAL A 9 -17.68 -3.91 1.87
C VAL A 9 -17.49 -4.78 3.11
N SER A 10 -17.50 -4.20 4.31
CA SER A 10 -17.19 -4.90 5.58
C SER A 10 -18.17 -6.02 5.97
N HIS A 11 -19.32 -6.13 5.31
CA HIS A 11 -20.27 -7.23 5.53
C HIS A 11 -19.83 -8.56 4.91
N ILE A 12 -18.74 -8.55 4.13
CA ILE A 12 -18.16 -9.72 3.46
C ILE A 12 -16.98 -10.23 4.29
N PRO A 13 -16.77 -11.55 4.41
CA PRO A 13 -15.57 -12.12 5.04
C PRO A 13 -14.34 -11.94 4.12
N LEU A 14 -13.80 -10.72 4.06
CA LEU A 14 -12.68 -10.37 3.20
C LEU A 14 -11.36 -10.89 3.76
N LEU A 15 -10.48 -11.39 2.88
CA LEU A 15 -9.10 -11.68 3.23
C LEU A 15 -8.30 -10.38 3.47
N SER A 16 -8.52 -9.38 2.60
CA SER A 16 -7.86 -8.07 2.67
C SER A 16 -8.70 -6.98 2.00
N VAL A 17 -8.47 -5.74 2.43
CA VAL A 17 -8.98 -4.51 1.80
C VAL A 17 -7.79 -3.58 1.52
N GLY A 18 -7.84 -2.77 0.48
CA GLY A 18 -6.67 -1.99 0.11
C GLY A 18 -6.85 -1.08 -1.10
N PHE A 19 -5.73 -0.55 -1.55
CA PHE A 19 -5.66 0.36 -2.69
C PHE A 19 -4.64 -0.11 -3.72
N ASN A 20 -4.95 0.16 -4.99
CA ASN A 20 -4.01 -0.01 -6.09
C ASN A 20 -4.14 1.16 -7.07
N CYS A 21 -3.05 1.47 -7.77
CA CYS A 21 -3.00 2.52 -8.79
C CYS A 21 -3.32 3.93 -8.24
N ALA A 22 -3.71 4.83 -9.14
CA ALA A 22 -4.01 6.26 -8.99
C ALA A 22 -2.87 7.13 -8.45
N LEU A 23 -2.12 6.66 -7.45
CA LEU A 23 -1.14 7.41 -6.68
C LEU A 23 0.18 6.63 -6.58
N GLY A 24 1.28 7.39 -6.48
CA GLY A 24 2.57 6.87 -6.02
C GLY A 24 2.56 6.59 -4.51
N ALA A 25 3.63 6.00 -4.00
CA ALA A 25 3.63 5.51 -2.62
C ALA A 25 3.50 6.65 -1.58
N ASP A 26 4.24 7.74 -1.72
CA ASP A 26 4.16 8.85 -0.75
C ASP A 26 2.73 9.43 -0.62
N LEU A 27 2.08 9.64 -1.77
CA LEU A 27 0.72 10.19 -1.83
C LEU A 27 -0.36 9.21 -1.35
N LEU A 28 -0.13 7.90 -1.45
CA LEU A 28 -1.09 6.89 -1.01
C LEU A 28 -1.10 6.69 0.52
N LYS A 29 -0.02 7.09 1.22
CA LYS A 29 0.17 6.87 2.65
C LYS A 29 -1.00 7.34 3.53
N PRO A 30 -1.55 8.57 3.38
CA PRO A 30 -2.61 9.05 4.27
C PRO A 30 -3.87 8.19 4.20
N TYR A 31 -4.19 7.65 3.02
CA TYR A 31 -5.33 6.75 2.84
C TYR A 31 -5.11 5.39 3.51
N LEU A 32 -3.88 4.89 3.49
CA LEU A 32 -3.51 3.67 4.21
C LEU A 32 -3.58 3.87 5.73
N GLN A 33 -3.19 5.03 6.25
CA GLN A 33 -3.34 5.37 7.66
C GLN A 33 -4.82 5.37 8.09
N THR A 34 -5.69 6.02 7.31
CA THR A 34 -7.13 5.98 7.56
C THR A 34 -7.67 4.55 7.48
N LEU A 35 -7.29 3.78 6.46
CA LEU A 35 -7.79 2.41 6.30
C LEU A 35 -7.34 1.50 7.44
N SER A 36 -6.04 1.52 7.78
CA SER A 36 -5.46 0.63 8.79
C SER A 36 -5.99 0.88 10.21
N GLN A 37 -6.40 2.11 10.52
CA GLN A 37 -7.02 2.47 11.80
C GLN A 37 -8.48 2.04 11.90
N ASN A 38 -9.17 1.84 10.78
CA ASN A 38 -10.62 1.61 10.75
C ASN A 38 -11.01 0.18 10.36
N THR A 39 -10.07 -0.72 10.08
CA THR A 39 -10.37 -2.11 9.68
C THR A 39 -9.65 -3.17 10.51
N SER A 40 -10.34 -4.30 10.74
CA SER A 40 -9.73 -5.53 11.25
C SER A 40 -9.23 -6.47 10.14
N PHE A 41 -9.56 -6.22 8.87
CA PHE A 41 -9.05 -7.00 7.77
C PHE A 41 -7.55 -6.73 7.54
N ASN A 42 -6.89 -7.63 6.79
CA ASN A 42 -5.55 -7.33 6.30
C ASN A 42 -5.59 -6.14 5.35
N VAL A 43 -4.57 -5.29 5.40
CA VAL A 43 -4.44 -4.13 4.51
C VAL A 43 -3.49 -4.46 3.36
N SER A 44 -3.91 -4.16 2.14
CA SER A 44 -3.07 -4.32 0.94
C SER A 44 -2.80 -2.98 0.24
N ALA A 45 -1.60 -2.84 -0.33
CA ALA A 45 -1.20 -1.65 -1.07
C ALA A 45 -0.43 -2.03 -2.35
N HIS A 46 -0.80 -1.42 -3.47
CA HIS A 46 -0.11 -1.58 -4.75
C HIS A 46 0.02 -0.20 -5.43
N PRO A 47 0.88 0.69 -4.92
CA PRO A 47 1.08 2.01 -5.51
C PRO A 47 1.70 1.93 -6.91
N ASN A 48 1.54 3.01 -7.68
CA ASN A 48 2.31 3.22 -8.90
C ASN A 48 3.77 3.57 -8.57
N ALA A 49 4.67 3.45 -9.54
CA ALA A 49 6.01 4.02 -9.47
C ALA A 49 5.94 5.55 -9.70
N GLY A 50 5.46 6.28 -8.69
CA GLY A 50 5.17 7.72 -8.78
C GLY A 50 3.89 8.04 -9.57
N LEU A 51 3.72 9.32 -9.91
CA LEU A 51 2.67 9.78 -10.83
C LEU A 51 3.17 9.70 -12.28
N PRO A 52 2.29 9.43 -13.26
CA PRO A 52 2.69 9.46 -14.65
C PRO A 52 3.13 10.87 -15.06
N ASN A 53 4.20 10.96 -15.84
CA ASN A 53 4.66 12.22 -16.42
C ASN A 53 3.75 12.67 -17.58
N ALA A 54 4.06 13.79 -18.22
CA ALA A 54 3.27 14.34 -19.33
C ALA A 54 3.16 13.42 -20.56
N PHE A 55 4.03 12.40 -20.66
CA PHE A 55 4.02 11.38 -21.71
C PHE A 55 3.34 10.08 -21.28
N GLY A 56 2.84 10.00 -20.04
CA GLY A 56 2.22 8.80 -19.47
C GLY A 56 3.22 7.76 -18.95
N GLU A 57 4.50 8.12 -18.85
CA GLU A 57 5.56 7.25 -18.35
C GLU A 57 5.76 7.43 -16.83
N TYR A 58 6.44 6.47 -16.21
CA TYR A 58 6.70 6.46 -14.77
C TYR A 58 8.20 6.51 -14.52
N ASP A 59 8.66 7.62 -13.95
CA ASP A 59 10.08 7.93 -13.81
C ASP A 59 10.65 7.55 -12.43
N GLU A 60 9.79 7.20 -11.46
CA GLU A 60 10.23 6.81 -10.11
C GLU A 60 11.04 5.51 -10.18
N THR A 61 12.19 5.54 -9.53
CA THR A 61 13.12 4.41 -9.48
C THR A 61 12.73 3.39 -8.41
N PRO A 62 13.21 2.14 -8.53
CA PRO A 62 13.05 1.14 -7.47
C PRO A 62 13.47 1.61 -6.08
N GLU A 63 14.59 2.33 -5.98
CA GLU A 63 15.16 2.82 -4.73
C GLU A 63 14.30 3.92 -4.09
N GLU A 64 13.77 4.85 -4.90
CA GLU A 64 12.84 5.89 -4.45
C GLU A 64 11.54 5.27 -3.92
N MET A 65 10.95 4.35 -4.69
CA MET A 65 9.73 3.65 -4.28
C MET A 65 9.96 2.83 -3.00
N GLN A 66 11.11 2.14 -2.87
CA GLN A 66 11.48 1.41 -1.66
C GLN A 66 11.57 2.35 -0.45
N SER A 67 12.19 3.52 -0.60
CA SER A 67 12.31 4.52 0.48
C SER A 67 10.94 5.01 0.94
N GLN A 68 10.00 5.23 0.02
CA GLN A 68 8.64 5.65 0.37
C GLN A 68 7.86 4.50 1.06
N ILE A 69 7.98 3.27 0.55
CA ILE A 69 7.31 2.08 1.12
C ILE A 69 7.83 1.74 2.52
N ARG A 70 9.10 2.02 2.83
CA ARG A 70 9.65 1.89 4.19
C ARG A 70 8.75 2.55 5.23
N SER A 71 8.22 3.72 4.90
CA SER A 71 7.36 4.48 5.81
C SER A 71 6.01 3.80 6.10
N TYR A 72 5.54 2.90 5.22
CA TYR A 72 4.35 2.09 5.49
C TYR A 72 4.63 0.97 6.48
N LEU A 73 5.83 0.39 6.37
CA LEU A 73 6.29 -0.73 7.18
C LEU A 73 6.64 -0.24 8.59
N ASP A 74 7.34 0.90 8.69
CA ASP A 74 7.67 1.56 9.96
C ASP A 74 6.40 1.93 10.75
N ASP A 75 5.38 2.46 10.05
CA ASP A 75 4.09 2.82 10.63
C ASP A 75 3.15 1.61 10.81
N ASN A 76 3.59 0.40 10.46
CA ASN A 76 2.84 -0.85 10.58
C ASN A 76 1.45 -0.81 9.91
N LEU A 77 1.36 -0.24 8.70
CA LEU A 77 0.09 0.05 8.04
C LEU A 77 -0.47 -1.11 7.21
N ILE A 78 0.37 -2.05 6.78
CA ILE A 78 0.05 -3.01 5.72
C ILE A 78 0.39 -4.46 6.06
N ASN A 79 -0.26 -5.37 5.35
CA ASN A 79 -0.04 -6.82 5.41
C ASN A 79 0.48 -7.36 4.07
N ILE A 80 0.04 -6.77 2.96
CA ILE A 80 0.38 -7.17 1.60
C ILE A 80 0.86 -5.94 0.84
N ILE A 81 2.02 -6.02 0.20
CA ILE A 81 2.61 -4.95 -0.60
C ILE A 81 3.00 -5.48 -1.96
N GLY A 82 2.76 -4.67 -2.99
CA GLY A 82 3.21 -4.92 -4.35
C GLY A 82 3.33 -3.63 -5.13
N GLY A 83 3.20 -3.73 -6.45
CA GLY A 83 3.29 -2.59 -7.37
C GLY A 83 2.14 -2.58 -8.38
N CYS A 84 1.83 -1.40 -8.92
CA CYS A 84 0.87 -1.22 -10.01
C CYS A 84 1.57 -0.61 -11.24
N CYS A 85 1.02 0.43 -11.85
CA CYS A 85 1.57 1.00 -13.09
C CYS A 85 2.98 1.57 -12.87
N GLY A 86 3.85 1.39 -13.87
CA GLY A 86 5.26 1.80 -13.81
C GLY A 86 6.19 0.86 -13.04
N THR A 87 5.65 0.00 -12.18
CA THR A 87 6.49 -0.93 -11.41
C THR A 87 7.09 -2.02 -12.30
N THR A 88 8.32 -2.40 -11.98
CA THR A 88 9.12 -3.38 -12.73
C THR A 88 9.61 -4.49 -11.79
N PRO A 89 10.20 -5.58 -12.31
CA PRO A 89 10.84 -6.59 -11.46
C PRO A 89 11.90 -6.00 -10.50
N GLY A 90 12.57 -4.91 -10.87
CA GLY A 90 13.50 -4.19 -9.99
C GLY A 90 12.81 -3.58 -8.77
N HIS A 91 11.66 -2.94 -8.97
CA HIS A 91 10.82 -2.41 -7.90
C HIS A 91 10.37 -3.53 -6.96
N ILE A 92 9.80 -4.61 -7.51
CA ILE A 92 9.30 -5.73 -6.71
C ILE A 92 10.42 -6.40 -5.91
N LYS A 93 11.63 -6.51 -6.47
CA LYS A 93 12.79 -7.03 -5.73
C LYS A 93 13.10 -6.18 -4.50
N LEU A 94 13.22 -4.86 -4.66
CA LEU A 94 13.55 -3.97 -3.54
C LEU A 94 12.43 -3.87 -2.50
N ILE A 95 11.17 -3.92 -2.93
CA ILE A 95 10.00 -4.04 -2.04
C ILE A 95 10.07 -5.34 -1.23
N ALA A 96 10.34 -6.47 -1.90
CA ALA A 96 10.44 -7.76 -1.22
C ALA A 96 11.64 -7.82 -0.27
N ASP A 97 12.76 -7.19 -0.63
CA ASP A 97 13.97 -7.17 0.21
C ASP A 97 13.75 -6.36 1.49
N ILE A 98 13.15 -5.16 1.41
CA ILE A 98 12.85 -4.37 2.62
C ILE A 98 11.75 -5.03 3.48
N ALA A 99 10.72 -5.62 2.87
CA ALA A 99 9.60 -6.21 3.62
C ALA A 99 10.01 -7.39 4.50
N LYS A 100 11.10 -8.10 4.20
CA LYS A 100 11.62 -9.23 4.99
C LYS A 100 12.02 -8.84 6.42
N ASP A 101 12.38 -7.59 6.63
CA ASP A 101 12.83 -7.07 7.93
C ASP A 101 11.66 -6.71 8.86
N TYR A 102 10.41 -6.78 8.37
CA TYR A 102 9.23 -6.35 9.08
C TYR A 102 8.23 -7.49 9.27
N LYS A 103 7.39 -7.37 10.30
CA LYS A 103 6.25 -8.27 10.50
C LYS A 103 5.00 -7.65 9.87
N PRO A 104 4.09 -8.46 9.29
CA PRO A 104 2.80 -7.96 8.84
C PRO A 104 2.01 -7.29 9.96
N ARG A 105 1.21 -6.27 9.62
CA ARG A 105 0.33 -5.58 10.57
C ARG A 105 -0.55 -6.55 11.35
N VAL A 106 -0.55 -6.42 12.67
CA VAL A 106 -1.49 -7.11 13.55
C VAL A 106 -2.69 -6.18 13.75
N SER A 107 -3.86 -6.57 13.25
CA SER A 107 -5.11 -5.93 13.67
C SER A 107 -5.48 -6.47 15.05
N GLU A 108 -5.78 -5.58 15.97
CA GLU A 108 -6.67 -5.97 17.07
C GLU A 108 -8.08 -6.09 16.47
N ALA A 109 -8.82 -7.12 16.86
CA ALA A 109 -10.23 -7.18 16.54
C ALA A 109 -10.88 -5.98 17.22
N VAL A 110 -11.42 -5.04 16.43
CA VAL A 110 -12.28 -3.99 16.99
C VAL A 110 -13.50 -4.73 17.53
N MET A 111 -13.62 -4.80 18.87
CA MET A 111 -14.80 -5.32 19.56
C MET A 111 -16.04 -4.51 19.21
#